data_AF-A0A7C6CVP3-F1
#
_entry.id   AF-A0A7C6CVP3-F1
#
_cell.length_a   1.000
_cell.length_b   1.000
_cell.length_c   1.000
_cell.angle_alpha   90.00
_cell.angle_beta   90.00
_cell.angle_gamma   90.00
#
_symmetry.space_group_name_H-M   'P 1'
#
loop_
_entity.id
_entity.type
_entity.pdbx_description
1 polymer ?
#
loop_
_entity_poly.entity_id
_entity_poly.type
_entity_poly.pdbx_seq_one_letter_code
_entity_poly.pdbx_strand_id
1 'polypeptide(L)'
;MKKSKLSITLVTGFIAAMAMAACDSVTASKNALVTFTPYGSEEKVVLITDDVYNSYRGTSSGITKFYDKILEVLIRYEFKEKNFDKGELKYSEIESWAKNQVNDQKDKARTAAKNNEGTTYDEEWKDILDGNGVKDEKGLLEKFIYDKEKEVIKNWYADNAENAAALKEEFLGVKADGSAVASDVKAAMPYHIRHILIKVEEASDTAKKFYKGTVSETQAKLLYDTVSTLAEGQYTFSEVAKNYSEDTSNVSGGDVGIVTNTATSGALGMVNEFQLGLYAYDNLYNADNVASPAANTIKAGLGITANVTNALANNITEVPYEAFVNMRDYAEVTADKEGNKLADGSASLYPRNIIWNKYFNLHDVFVIKNVKKAPYVGLLNPKDEFATDSLVSNVPYDATLPRFNANGYLVDEKGNVIVGVRSQYGIHLMVIEKSMYEYASLSQYYDTKLPGDEGYNEDSYVGYVQSHKVEDYKKRADEVKNKISSFDATYDYRLYQYLTDKVTISFTGPAEGLDEKIDAYIAATKSNNAYKQEDGLFKSWRTYTELLAKQEYDRSVQYTTYNGLTGAPSPILTRLVPEKIADDFFKLYNDPSAPGMDAIYKEFAEGGDYYYYA
;
A
#
# COMPACT_ATOMS: atom_id res chain seq x y z
N MET A 1 25.64 -18.06 -21.58
CA MET A 1 25.07 -17.22 -22.66
C MET A 1 25.50 -15.78 -22.41
N LYS A 2 26.32 -15.20 -23.30
CA LYS A 2 26.67 -13.77 -23.20
C LYS A 2 25.36 -12.98 -23.26
N LYS A 3 25.05 -12.17 -22.25
CA LYS A 3 23.96 -11.19 -22.33
C LYS A 3 24.21 -10.41 -23.62
N SER A 4 23.43 -10.67 -24.67
CA SER A 4 23.56 -9.92 -25.92
C SER A 4 23.27 -8.48 -25.53
N LYS A 5 24.31 -7.65 -25.49
CA LYS A 5 24.19 -6.20 -25.32
C LYS A 5 23.41 -5.73 -26.53
N LEU A 6 22.08 -5.80 -26.44
CA LEU A 6 21.16 -5.31 -27.45
C LEU A 6 21.19 -3.79 -27.29
N SER A 7 22.33 -3.21 -27.63
CA SER A 7 22.46 -1.80 -27.87
C SER A 7 21.68 -1.55 -29.14
N ILE A 8 20.38 -1.27 -29.00
CA ILE A 8 19.77 -0.25 -29.85
C ILE A 8 20.63 0.96 -29.54
N THR A 9 21.66 1.16 -30.37
CA THR A 9 22.73 2.11 -30.12
C THR A 9 22.08 3.43 -29.79
N LEU A 10 22.36 3.90 -28.58
CA LEU A 10 21.88 5.16 -28.05
C LEU A 10 22.00 6.24 -29.11
N VAL A 11 21.06 7.18 -29.08
CA VAL A 11 20.95 8.35 -29.94
C VAL A 11 22.19 9.24 -29.81
N THR A 12 23.33 8.73 -30.26
CA THR A 12 24.59 9.44 -30.42
C THR A 12 24.57 10.27 -31.71
N GLY A 13 23.55 10.04 -32.55
CA GLY A 13 23.24 10.79 -33.76
C GLY A 13 21.99 11.67 -33.64
N PHE A 14 21.72 12.30 -32.48
CA PHE A 14 20.81 13.46 -32.46
C PHE A 14 21.37 14.62 -33.30
N ILE A 15 22.66 14.58 -33.67
CA ILE A 15 23.37 15.62 -34.41
C ILE A 15 24.12 15.00 -35.60
N ALA A 16 23.43 14.70 -36.69
CA ALA A 16 24.12 14.47 -37.98
C ALA A 16 23.31 14.95 -39.20
N ALA A 17 22.14 15.58 -39.01
CA ALA A 17 21.34 16.11 -40.12
C ALA A 17 21.21 17.64 -40.12
N MET A 18 21.89 18.36 -39.21
CA MET A 18 21.83 19.83 -39.17
C MET A 18 23.22 20.45 -39.03
N ALA A 19 24.08 20.16 -40.00
CA ALA A 19 25.23 20.99 -40.30
C ALA A 19 25.58 20.89 -41.79
N MET A 20 24.60 21.05 -42.68
CA MET A 20 24.87 21.55 -44.03
C MET A 20 23.82 22.61 -44.35
N ALA A 21 24.23 23.86 -44.21
CA ALA A 21 23.54 24.96 -44.86
C ALA A 21 23.54 24.71 -46.38
N ALA A 22 22.44 25.14 -47.01
CA ALA A 22 22.19 25.26 -48.45
C ALA A 22 21.54 24.06 -49.17
N CYS A 23 20.28 24.30 -49.55
CA CYS A 23 19.45 23.64 -50.56
C CYS A 23 19.11 22.14 -50.40
N ASP A 24 17.85 21.89 -50.70
CA ASP A 24 17.13 20.63 -50.80
C ASP A 24 16.71 19.95 -49.49
N SER A 25 15.40 19.72 -49.45
CA SER A 25 14.63 18.96 -48.47
C SER A 25 15.44 17.82 -47.87
N VAL A 26 15.38 17.66 -46.55
CA VAL A 26 15.85 16.47 -45.84
C VAL A 26 15.19 15.23 -46.47
N THR A 27 15.86 14.64 -47.46
CA THR A 27 15.56 13.28 -47.91
C THR A 27 15.91 12.39 -46.75
N ALA A 28 14.88 11.98 -46.01
CA ALA A 28 14.95 10.92 -45.02
C ALA A 28 15.87 9.83 -45.57
N SER A 29 16.95 9.53 -44.83
CA SER A 29 17.85 8.44 -45.23
C SER A 29 16.98 7.21 -45.51
N LYS A 30 17.32 6.41 -46.53
CA LYS A 30 16.60 5.18 -46.90
C LYS A 30 16.42 4.15 -45.76
N ASN A 31 17.00 4.40 -44.58
CA ASN A 31 16.99 3.55 -43.39
C ASN A 31 16.23 4.17 -42.19
N ALA A 32 15.53 5.29 -42.39
CA ALA A 32 14.67 5.90 -41.37
C ALA A 32 13.40 5.04 -41.14
N LEU A 33 13.16 4.60 -39.90
CA LEU A 33 12.01 3.75 -39.56
C LEU A 33 10.91 4.48 -38.79
N VAL A 34 11.28 5.47 -37.97
CA VAL A 34 10.32 6.37 -37.30
C VAL A 34 10.79 7.81 -37.48
N THR A 35 9.88 8.70 -37.86
CA THR A 35 10.14 10.14 -38.02
C THR A 35 9.20 10.94 -37.13
N PHE A 36 9.72 11.96 -36.45
CA PHE A 36 8.95 12.89 -35.63
C PHE A 36 8.94 14.26 -36.31
N THR A 37 7.76 14.87 -36.37
CA THR A 37 7.55 16.25 -36.82
C THR A 37 6.75 16.99 -35.74
N PRO A 38 7.39 17.86 -34.96
CA PRO A 38 6.72 18.62 -33.91
C PRO A 38 5.62 19.53 -34.48
N TYR A 39 4.54 19.74 -33.72
CA TYR A 39 3.46 20.62 -34.17
C TYR A 39 3.99 22.07 -34.34
N GLY A 40 3.83 22.62 -35.54
CA GLY A 40 4.31 23.97 -35.90
C GLY A 40 5.80 24.08 -36.25
N SER A 41 6.52 22.96 -36.48
CA SER A 41 7.90 22.95 -36.97
C SER A 41 8.02 22.23 -38.32
N GLU A 42 8.98 22.64 -39.16
CA GLU A 42 9.39 21.93 -40.37
C GLU A 42 10.51 20.90 -40.12
N GLU A 43 11.08 20.88 -38.91
CA GLU A 43 12.20 20.01 -38.54
C GLU A 43 11.75 18.56 -38.33
N LYS A 44 12.57 17.62 -38.83
CA LYS A 44 12.33 16.18 -38.74
C LYS A 44 13.40 15.51 -37.90
N VAL A 45 12.98 14.78 -36.85
CA VAL A 45 13.86 13.90 -36.07
C VAL A 45 13.66 12.47 -36.54
N VAL A 46 14.74 11.70 -36.73
CA VAL A 46 14.70 10.35 -37.31
C VAL A 46 15.30 9.31 -36.36
N LEU A 47 14.57 8.22 -36.15
CA LEU A 47 15.08 6.99 -35.54
C LEU A 47 15.47 5.98 -36.64
N ILE A 48 16.73 5.57 -36.63
CA ILE A 48 17.29 4.52 -37.50
C ILE A 48 17.42 3.25 -36.65
N THR A 49 16.93 2.10 -37.13
CA THR A 49 17.17 0.81 -36.46
C THR A 49 17.70 -0.23 -37.44
N ASP A 50 18.66 -1.05 -36.99
CA ASP A 50 19.26 -2.17 -37.74
C ASP A 50 18.28 -3.36 -37.92
N ASP A 51 18.68 -4.36 -38.71
CA ASP A 51 18.00 -5.64 -39.06
C ASP A 51 17.31 -6.41 -37.91
N VAL A 52 17.60 -6.03 -36.66
CA VAL A 52 16.96 -6.47 -35.42
C VAL A 52 15.44 -6.21 -35.42
N TYR A 53 14.95 -5.22 -36.19
CA TYR A 53 13.53 -4.89 -36.32
C TYR A 53 12.61 -6.10 -36.59
N ASN A 54 13.02 -6.99 -37.51
CA ASN A 54 12.18 -8.11 -37.95
C ASN A 54 11.99 -9.19 -36.87
N SER A 55 12.97 -9.36 -35.98
CA SER A 55 12.97 -10.45 -34.98
C SER A 55 12.19 -10.13 -33.70
N TYR A 56 11.90 -8.84 -33.42
CA TYR A 56 11.37 -8.42 -32.11
C TYR A 56 10.01 -7.71 -32.16
N ARG A 57 9.58 -7.19 -33.32
CA ARG A 57 8.33 -6.41 -33.50
C ARG A 57 7.00 -7.12 -33.19
N GLY A 58 7.03 -8.42 -32.95
CA GLY A 58 5.86 -9.24 -32.60
C GLY A 58 5.85 -9.71 -31.14
N THR A 59 6.85 -9.33 -30.34
CA THR A 59 6.98 -9.75 -28.94
C THR A 59 6.73 -8.57 -28.01
N SER A 60 6.12 -8.81 -26.86
CA SER A 60 5.88 -7.77 -25.84
C SER A 60 7.18 -7.07 -25.43
N SER A 61 8.27 -7.83 -25.24
CA SER A 61 9.59 -7.28 -24.90
C SER A 61 10.20 -6.39 -25.99
N GLY A 62 9.91 -6.67 -27.27
CA GLY A 62 10.30 -5.80 -28.37
C GLY A 62 9.50 -4.50 -28.36
N ILE A 63 8.18 -4.58 -28.23
CA ILE A 63 7.28 -3.41 -28.19
C ILE A 63 7.66 -2.45 -27.05
N THR A 64 7.91 -2.97 -25.83
CA THR A 64 8.34 -2.13 -24.69
C THR A 64 9.63 -1.37 -24.98
N LYS A 65 10.63 -2.01 -25.61
CA LYS A 65 11.90 -1.34 -25.95
C LYS A 65 11.72 -0.23 -26.98
N PHE A 66 10.82 -0.41 -27.95
CA PHE A 66 10.52 0.64 -28.91
C PHE A 66 9.82 1.82 -28.25
N TYR A 67 8.81 1.52 -27.43
CA TYR A 67 8.15 2.51 -26.59
C TYR A 67 9.16 3.33 -25.75
N ASP A 68 10.05 2.66 -25.01
CA ASP A 68 11.05 3.32 -24.15
C ASP A 68 11.95 4.27 -24.95
N LYS A 69 12.33 3.85 -26.17
CA LYS A 69 13.17 4.66 -27.05
C LYS A 69 12.44 5.84 -27.69
N ILE A 70 11.18 5.66 -28.07
CA ILE A 70 10.36 6.76 -28.55
C ILE A 70 10.18 7.78 -27.43
N LEU A 71 9.83 7.34 -26.23
CA LEU A 71 9.71 8.21 -25.06
C LEU A 71 11.03 8.94 -24.76
N GLU A 72 12.18 8.25 -24.82
CA GLU A 72 13.49 8.89 -24.68
C GLU A 72 13.71 10.02 -25.69
N VAL A 73 13.38 9.80 -26.96
CA VAL A 73 13.49 10.83 -28.01
C VAL A 73 12.57 12.02 -27.73
N LEU A 74 11.31 11.77 -27.35
CA LEU A 74 10.34 12.82 -27.07
C LEU A 74 10.79 13.70 -25.89
N ILE A 75 11.25 13.09 -24.80
CA ILE A 75 11.75 13.81 -23.63
C ILE A 75 12.98 14.65 -23.99
N ARG A 76 13.96 14.06 -24.67
CA ARG A 76 15.18 14.79 -25.07
C ARG A 76 14.86 15.96 -26.01
N TYR A 77 13.88 15.79 -26.90
CA TYR A 77 13.42 16.86 -27.79
C TYR A 77 12.86 18.07 -27.02
N GLU A 78 12.05 17.83 -25.99
CA GLU A 78 11.52 18.91 -25.14
C GLU A 78 12.65 19.72 -24.48
N PHE A 79 13.68 19.06 -23.94
CA PHE A 79 14.78 19.78 -23.30
C PHE A 79 15.73 20.46 -24.28
N LYS A 80 16.16 19.76 -25.33
CA LYS A 80 17.23 20.24 -26.23
C LYS A 80 16.73 21.24 -27.26
N GLU A 81 15.56 21.02 -27.85
CA GLU A 81 15.06 21.82 -28.97
C GLU A 81 14.01 22.84 -28.52
N LYS A 82 13.13 22.47 -27.59
CA LYS A 82 12.13 23.41 -27.05
C LYS A 82 12.66 24.25 -25.89
N ASN A 83 13.89 24.01 -25.44
CA ASN A 83 14.50 24.68 -24.30
C ASN A 83 13.55 24.66 -23.09
N PHE A 84 13.10 23.45 -22.71
CA PHE A 84 12.16 23.25 -21.61
C PHE A 84 12.59 24.02 -20.36
N ASP A 85 11.85 25.08 -20.04
CA ASP A 85 12.13 26.04 -18.97
C ASP A 85 11.07 26.02 -17.86
N LYS A 86 10.12 25.09 -17.96
CA LYS A 86 8.98 24.96 -17.05
C LYS A 86 9.22 23.99 -15.89
N GLY A 87 10.25 23.17 -15.97
CA GLY A 87 10.65 22.23 -14.91
C GLY A 87 11.50 22.88 -13.82
N GLU A 88 11.75 22.13 -12.75
CA GLU A 88 12.60 22.56 -11.63
C GLU A 88 14.08 22.77 -12.01
N LEU A 89 14.52 22.23 -13.17
CA LEU A 89 15.89 22.33 -13.67
C LEU A 89 15.91 22.56 -15.19
N LYS A 90 16.81 23.43 -15.64
CA LYS A 90 17.12 23.65 -17.06
C LYS A 90 18.09 22.60 -17.58
N TYR A 91 18.12 22.39 -18.89
CA TYR A 91 19.02 21.42 -19.53
C TYR A 91 20.50 21.60 -19.15
N SER A 92 21.01 22.85 -19.10
CA SER A 92 22.40 23.13 -18.70
C SER A 92 22.73 22.71 -17.25
N GLU A 93 21.75 22.79 -16.36
CA GLU A 93 21.88 22.39 -14.96
C GLU A 93 21.86 20.87 -14.84
N ILE A 94 21.03 20.20 -15.66
CA ILE A 94 21.00 18.74 -15.79
C ILE A 94 22.35 18.22 -16.31
N GLU A 95 22.93 18.83 -17.33
CA GLU A 95 24.25 18.45 -17.83
C GLU A 95 25.34 18.59 -16.76
N SER A 96 25.26 19.65 -15.95
CA SER A 96 26.20 19.89 -14.86
C SER A 96 26.05 18.85 -13.75
N TRP A 97 24.80 18.54 -13.36
CA TRP A 97 24.48 17.47 -12.42
C TRP A 97 25.01 16.11 -12.91
N ALA A 98 24.78 15.77 -14.17
CA ALA A 98 25.18 14.49 -14.74
C ALA A 98 26.71 14.34 -14.78
N LYS A 99 27.46 15.41 -15.11
CA LYS A 99 28.93 15.42 -15.02
C LYS A 99 29.42 15.15 -13.61
N ASN A 100 28.78 15.74 -12.60
CA ASN A 100 29.11 15.48 -11.20
C ASN A 100 28.82 14.02 -10.82
N GLN A 101 27.69 13.47 -11.25
CA GLN A 101 27.39 12.05 -11.01
C GLN A 101 28.40 11.10 -11.67
N VAL A 102 28.87 11.39 -12.90
CA VAL A 102 29.95 10.61 -13.53
C VAL A 102 31.23 10.68 -12.67
N ASN A 103 31.59 11.86 -12.16
CA ASN A 103 32.75 12.01 -11.30
C ASN A 103 32.60 11.23 -9.98
N ASP A 104 31.41 11.27 -9.34
CA ASP A 104 31.13 10.50 -8.13
C ASP A 104 31.31 8.98 -8.38
N GLN A 105 30.89 8.49 -9.55
CA GLN A 105 31.09 7.07 -9.92
C GLN A 105 32.57 6.75 -10.17
N LYS A 106 33.35 7.66 -10.76
CA LYS A 106 34.80 7.49 -10.89
C LYS A 106 35.48 7.43 -9.53
N ASP A 107 35.05 8.25 -8.57
CA ASP A 107 35.57 8.22 -7.21
C ASP A 107 35.18 6.95 -6.45
N LYS A 108 33.98 6.41 -6.68
CA LYS A 108 33.60 5.06 -6.22
C LYS A 108 34.51 3.98 -6.78
N ALA A 109 34.78 3.96 -8.10
CA ALA A 109 35.70 3.00 -8.71
C ALA A 109 37.12 3.10 -8.14
N ARG A 110 37.63 4.33 -7.94
CA ARG A 110 38.94 4.57 -7.31
C ARG A 110 38.98 4.03 -5.87
N THR A 111 37.90 4.21 -5.13
CA THR A 111 37.81 3.77 -3.73
C THR A 111 37.72 2.25 -3.63
N ALA A 112 36.92 1.61 -4.49
CA ALA A 112 36.83 0.15 -4.58
C ALA A 112 38.18 -0.49 -4.95
N ALA A 113 38.86 0.03 -5.97
CA ALA A 113 40.17 -0.46 -6.39
C ALA A 113 41.26 -0.27 -5.32
N LYS A 114 41.16 0.76 -4.47
CA LYS A 114 42.08 0.93 -3.33
C LYS A 114 41.82 -0.05 -2.20
N ASN A 115 40.56 -0.42 -1.98
CA ASN A 115 40.15 -1.25 -0.85
C ASN A 115 40.23 -2.76 -1.14
N ASN A 116 40.25 -3.15 -2.42
CA ASN A 116 40.40 -4.54 -2.85
C ASN A 116 41.77 -4.78 -3.49
N GLU A 117 42.62 -5.57 -2.85
CA GLU A 117 44.00 -5.88 -3.32
C GLU A 117 44.05 -6.66 -4.66
N GLY A 118 42.91 -7.04 -5.24
CA GLY A 118 42.81 -7.86 -6.46
C GLY A 118 42.20 -7.18 -7.69
N THR A 119 41.83 -5.90 -7.62
CA THR A 119 41.07 -5.20 -8.67
C THR A 119 41.68 -3.85 -9.01
N THR A 120 41.75 -3.53 -10.30
CA THR A 120 42.24 -2.25 -10.80
C THR A 120 41.11 -1.24 -10.96
N TYR A 121 41.44 0.06 -11.03
CA TYR A 121 40.45 1.09 -11.35
C TYR A 121 39.73 0.81 -12.67
N ASP A 122 40.44 0.32 -13.69
CA ASP A 122 39.84 0.06 -15.01
C ASP A 122 38.84 -1.11 -14.96
N GLU A 123 39.10 -2.12 -14.12
CA GLU A 123 38.15 -3.22 -13.87
C GLU A 123 36.91 -2.73 -13.13
N GLU A 124 37.09 -2.01 -12.03
CA GLU A 124 35.97 -1.44 -11.24
C GLU A 124 35.15 -0.43 -12.07
N TRP A 125 35.81 0.39 -12.89
CA TRP A 125 35.14 1.32 -13.79
C TRP A 125 34.35 0.60 -14.88
N LYS A 126 34.93 -0.46 -15.47
CA LYS A 126 34.22 -1.31 -16.43
C LYS A 126 33.00 -1.97 -15.79
N ASP A 127 33.10 -2.41 -14.54
CA ASP A 127 31.98 -3.02 -13.81
C ASP A 127 30.86 -2.01 -13.54
N ILE A 128 31.19 -0.75 -13.21
CA ILE A 128 30.20 0.33 -13.13
C ILE A 128 29.52 0.57 -14.49
N LEU A 129 30.30 0.65 -15.58
CA LEU A 129 29.75 0.85 -16.92
C LEU A 129 28.84 -0.32 -17.34
N ASP A 130 29.27 -1.56 -17.11
CA ASP A 130 28.52 -2.77 -17.42
C ASP A 130 27.27 -2.89 -16.53
N GLY A 131 27.36 -2.52 -15.25
CA GLY A 131 26.23 -2.44 -14.32
C GLY A 131 25.19 -1.40 -14.72
N ASN A 132 25.62 -0.30 -15.34
CA ASN A 132 24.73 0.72 -15.92
C ASN A 132 24.30 0.41 -17.36
N GLY A 133 24.79 -0.68 -17.96
CA GLY A 133 24.44 -1.09 -19.32
C GLY A 133 25.02 -0.20 -20.43
N VAL A 134 26.10 0.54 -20.16
CA VAL A 134 26.73 1.49 -21.09
C VAL A 134 28.13 1.01 -21.51
N LYS A 135 28.63 1.50 -22.66
CA LYS A 135 29.93 1.06 -23.21
C LYS A 135 31.11 1.89 -22.72
N ASP A 136 30.86 3.16 -22.44
CA ASP A 136 31.88 4.16 -22.14
C ASP A 136 31.31 5.28 -21.27
N GLU A 137 32.20 6.17 -20.82
CA GLU A 137 31.86 7.33 -20.00
C GLU A 137 30.84 8.26 -20.67
N LYS A 138 30.92 8.43 -22.00
CA LYS A 138 29.96 9.26 -22.74
C LYS A 138 28.56 8.66 -22.66
N GLY A 139 28.46 7.34 -22.81
CA GLY A 139 27.21 6.61 -22.61
C GLY A 139 26.65 6.74 -21.20
N LEU A 140 27.52 6.72 -20.18
CA LEU A 140 27.12 6.94 -18.79
C LEU A 140 26.59 8.36 -18.56
N LEU A 141 27.29 9.37 -19.11
CA LEU A 141 26.86 10.77 -19.04
C LEU A 141 25.48 10.96 -19.68
N GLU A 142 25.29 10.46 -20.90
CA GLU A 142 24.00 10.56 -21.61
C GLU A 142 22.88 9.81 -20.89
N LYS A 143 23.19 8.71 -20.20
CA LYS A 143 22.23 8.01 -19.37
C LYS A 143 21.80 8.87 -18.18
N PHE A 144 22.73 9.46 -17.44
CA PHE A 144 22.39 10.33 -16.31
C PHE A 144 21.63 11.58 -16.75
N ILE A 145 22.01 12.20 -17.88
CA ILE A 145 21.23 13.30 -18.46
C ILE A 145 19.79 12.87 -18.69
N TYR A 146 19.57 11.75 -19.40
CA TYR A 146 18.23 11.26 -19.69
C TYR A 146 17.42 10.90 -18.45
N ASP A 147 18.02 10.19 -17.49
CA ASP A 147 17.34 9.79 -16.26
C ASP A 147 16.83 11.05 -15.52
N LYS A 148 17.63 12.13 -15.52
CA LYS A 148 17.26 13.40 -14.89
C LYS A 148 16.26 14.22 -15.71
N GLU A 149 16.38 14.27 -17.04
CA GLU A 149 15.38 14.87 -17.92
C GLU A 149 14.00 14.22 -17.71
N LYS A 150 13.98 12.88 -17.65
CA LYS A 150 12.78 12.08 -17.39
C LYS A 150 12.18 12.37 -16.01
N GLU A 151 13.01 12.48 -14.97
CA GLU A 151 12.56 12.88 -13.63
C GLU A 151 11.92 14.28 -13.64
N VAL A 152 12.61 15.27 -14.22
CA VAL A 152 12.16 16.67 -14.23
C VAL A 152 10.85 16.84 -14.97
N ILE A 153 10.70 16.23 -16.15
CA ILE A 153 9.46 16.35 -16.93
C ILE A 153 8.30 15.59 -16.29
N LYS A 154 8.56 14.46 -15.61
CA LYS A 154 7.53 13.72 -14.86
C LYS A 154 6.99 14.53 -13.70
N ASN A 155 7.88 15.16 -12.93
CA ASN A 155 7.52 16.03 -11.81
C ASN A 155 6.71 17.23 -12.33
N TRP A 156 7.19 17.88 -13.38
CA TRP A 156 6.45 18.97 -14.01
C TRP A 156 5.06 18.55 -14.50
N TYR A 157 4.95 17.38 -15.15
CA TYR A 157 3.65 16.88 -15.61
C TYR A 157 2.68 16.69 -14.43
N ALA A 158 3.17 16.18 -13.28
CA ALA A 158 2.37 15.98 -12.07
C ALA A 158 1.86 17.31 -11.49
N ASP A 159 2.72 18.33 -11.47
CA ASP A 159 2.46 19.61 -10.82
C ASP A 159 1.74 20.61 -11.70
N ASN A 160 1.74 20.39 -13.02
CA ASN A 160 1.10 21.30 -13.96
C ASN A 160 -0.41 21.37 -13.69
N ALA A 161 -0.96 22.58 -13.63
CA ALA A 161 -2.37 22.84 -13.34
C ALA A 161 -3.36 22.07 -14.26
N GLU A 162 -2.98 21.77 -15.51
CA GLU A 162 -3.80 20.98 -16.44
C GLU A 162 -4.01 19.53 -15.95
N ASN A 163 -3.01 18.94 -15.29
CA ASN A 163 -3.01 17.52 -14.92
C ASN A 163 -3.17 17.30 -13.41
N ALA A 164 -2.64 18.20 -12.58
CA ALA A 164 -2.55 18.04 -11.12
C ALA A 164 -3.93 17.78 -10.49
N ALA A 165 -4.96 18.52 -10.92
CA ALA A 165 -6.32 18.34 -10.43
C ALA A 165 -6.89 16.97 -10.80
N ALA A 166 -6.70 16.54 -12.05
CA ALA A 166 -7.18 15.24 -12.53
C ALA A 166 -6.46 14.08 -11.82
N LEU A 167 -5.12 14.14 -11.72
CA LEU A 167 -4.33 13.13 -11.00
C LEU A 167 -4.75 13.01 -9.54
N LYS A 168 -5.06 14.14 -8.90
CA LYS A 168 -5.54 14.17 -7.52
C LYS A 168 -6.92 13.53 -7.38
N GLU A 169 -7.86 13.84 -8.28
CA GLU A 169 -9.17 13.17 -8.29
C GLU A 169 -9.04 11.67 -8.54
N GLU A 170 -8.21 11.25 -9.49
CA GLU A 170 -7.95 9.83 -9.77
C GLU A 170 -7.30 9.10 -8.59
N PHE A 171 -6.37 9.76 -7.89
CA PHE A 171 -5.76 9.24 -6.67
C PHE A 171 -6.80 8.97 -5.58
N LEU A 172 -7.76 9.91 -5.40
CA LEU A 172 -8.86 9.79 -4.44
C LEU A 172 -9.95 8.81 -4.89
N GLY A 173 -10.22 8.71 -6.19
CA GLY A 173 -11.25 7.83 -6.77
C GLY A 173 -12.70 8.29 -6.59
N VAL A 174 -12.92 9.39 -5.85
CA VAL A 174 -14.23 9.96 -5.56
C VAL A 174 -14.20 11.45 -5.87
N LYS A 175 -15.20 11.93 -6.61
CA LYS A 175 -15.37 13.35 -6.92
C LYS A 175 -16.01 14.10 -5.76
N ALA A 176 -15.96 15.43 -5.80
CA ALA A 176 -16.60 16.28 -4.80
C ALA A 176 -18.13 16.04 -4.68
N ASP A 177 -18.79 15.60 -5.76
CA ASP A 177 -20.21 15.24 -5.77
C ASP A 177 -20.49 13.80 -5.25
N GLY A 178 -19.45 13.05 -4.87
CA GLY A 178 -19.54 11.67 -4.39
C GLY A 178 -19.56 10.60 -5.48
N SER A 179 -19.54 10.98 -6.76
CA SER A 179 -19.50 10.01 -7.86
C SER A 179 -18.09 9.42 -8.07
N ALA A 180 -18.03 8.26 -8.72
CA ALA A 180 -16.77 7.61 -9.08
C ALA A 180 -16.00 8.41 -10.14
N VAL A 181 -14.68 8.44 -9.99
CA VAL A 181 -13.79 8.95 -11.04
C VAL A 181 -13.60 7.87 -12.11
N ALA A 182 -13.89 8.21 -13.37
CA ALA A 182 -13.62 7.33 -14.49
C ALA A 182 -12.13 7.40 -14.83
N SER A 183 -11.39 6.31 -14.61
CA SER A 183 -9.97 6.20 -14.90
C SER A 183 -9.62 4.77 -15.34
N ASP A 184 -8.60 4.66 -16.18
CA ASP A 184 -7.99 3.38 -16.57
C ASP A 184 -7.09 2.79 -15.47
N VAL A 185 -6.90 3.53 -14.37
CA VAL A 185 -6.08 3.17 -13.23
C VAL A 185 -6.97 3.13 -11.99
N LYS A 186 -6.76 2.14 -11.13
CA LYS A 186 -7.51 2.03 -9.88
C LYS A 186 -7.04 3.11 -8.91
N ALA A 187 -7.99 3.78 -8.28
CA ALA A 187 -7.72 4.80 -7.28
C ALA A 187 -6.98 4.21 -6.07
N ALA A 188 -6.16 5.05 -5.43
CA ALA A 188 -5.36 4.67 -4.28
C ALA A 188 -6.14 4.67 -2.96
N MET A 189 -7.30 5.36 -2.92
CA MET A 189 -8.20 5.44 -1.75
C MET A 189 -7.42 5.75 -0.45
N PRO A 190 -6.74 6.92 -0.37
CA PRO A 190 -5.81 7.21 0.70
C PRO A 190 -6.47 7.42 2.07
N TYR A 191 -5.77 6.93 3.09
CA TYR A 191 -6.02 7.15 4.50
C TYR A 191 -4.79 7.78 5.13
N HIS A 192 -4.99 8.53 6.20
CA HIS A 192 -3.90 8.94 7.07
C HIS A 192 -4.20 8.51 8.50
N ILE A 193 -3.23 7.81 9.10
CA ILE A 193 -3.39 7.04 10.32
C ILE A 193 -2.21 7.34 11.24
N ARG A 194 -2.48 7.38 12.55
CA ARG A 194 -1.45 7.24 13.57
C ARG A 194 -1.64 5.93 14.33
N HIS A 195 -0.57 5.29 14.76
CA HIS A 195 -0.66 4.09 15.58
C HIS A 195 0.38 4.02 16.71
N ILE A 196 0.12 3.10 17.64
CA ILE A 196 1.02 2.65 18.69
C ILE A 196 1.07 1.12 18.61
N LEU A 197 2.25 0.55 18.37
CA LEU A 197 2.47 -0.89 18.43
C LEU A 197 2.98 -1.31 19.80
N ILE A 198 2.28 -2.24 20.43
CA ILE A 198 2.72 -2.97 21.62
C ILE A 198 3.01 -4.40 21.21
N LYS A 199 4.29 -4.80 21.27
CA LYS A 199 4.77 -6.06 20.73
C LYS A 199 4.35 -7.25 21.57
N VAL A 200 3.69 -8.18 20.89
CA VAL A 200 3.37 -9.50 21.42
C VAL A 200 3.74 -10.53 20.36
N GLU A 201 4.51 -11.54 20.74
CA GLU A 201 4.93 -12.58 19.81
C GLU A 201 3.73 -13.38 19.34
N GLU A 202 3.63 -13.59 18.02
CA GLU A 202 2.68 -14.54 17.48
C GLU A 202 3.15 -15.97 17.71
N ALA A 203 2.25 -16.81 18.22
CA ALA A 203 2.53 -18.22 18.36
C ALA A 203 2.32 -18.94 17.02
N SER A 204 3.27 -19.80 16.64
CA SER A 204 3.14 -20.69 15.46
C SER A 204 2.08 -21.78 15.63
N ASP A 205 1.78 -22.14 16.88
CA ASP A 205 0.72 -23.09 17.22
C ASP A 205 -0.67 -22.45 17.08
N THR A 206 -1.55 -23.06 16.29
CA THR A 206 -2.89 -22.53 15.98
C THR A 206 -3.74 -22.29 17.24
N ALA A 207 -3.65 -23.19 18.25
CA ALA A 207 -4.39 -23.01 19.48
C ALA A 207 -3.90 -21.78 20.26
N LYS A 208 -2.57 -21.60 20.37
CA LYS A 208 -1.99 -20.40 20.98
C LYS A 208 -2.25 -19.14 20.16
N LYS A 209 -2.26 -19.24 18.83
CA LYS A 209 -2.59 -18.12 17.95
C LYS A 209 -4.00 -17.62 18.22
N PHE A 210 -4.98 -18.50 18.39
CA PHE A 210 -6.39 -18.07 18.45
C PHE A 210 -7.01 -18.02 19.84
N TYR A 211 -6.62 -18.86 20.81
CA TYR A 211 -7.36 -18.97 22.08
C TYR A 211 -6.57 -19.46 23.31
N LYS A 212 -5.28 -19.80 23.16
CA LYS A 212 -4.37 -20.20 24.26
C LYS A 212 -3.05 -19.41 24.26
N GLY A 213 -3.06 -18.20 23.73
CA GLY A 213 -1.91 -17.30 23.70
C GLY A 213 -1.42 -16.95 25.11
N THR A 214 -0.17 -16.52 25.21
CA THR A 214 0.43 -16.11 26.48
C THR A 214 1.17 -14.80 26.30
N VAL A 215 1.04 -13.93 27.29
CA VAL A 215 1.79 -12.69 27.44
C VAL A 215 2.62 -12.70 28.71
N SER A 216 3.74 -11.98 28.66
CA SER A 216 4.58 -11.72 29.83
C SER A 216 3.93 -10.70 30.76
N GLU A 217 4.43 -10.65 31.99
CA GLU A 217 4.07 -9.61 32.95
C GLU A 217 4.37 -8.20 32.40
N THR A 218 5.54 -8.02 31.78
CA THR A 218 5.96 -6.75 31.17
C THR A 218 5.00 -6.32 30.07
N GLN A 219 4.59 -7.24 29.18
CA GLN A 219 3.63 -6.94 28.13
C GLN A 219 2.25 -6.58 28.69
N ALA A 220 1.82 -7.27 29.75
CA ALA A 220 0.55 -6.96 30.41
C ALA A 220 0.56 -5.56 31.06
N LYS A 221 1.67 -5.20 31.73
CA LYS A 221 1.87 -3.86 32.28
C LYS A 221 1.93 -2.79 31.19
N LEU A 222 2.66 -3.05 30.10
CA LEU A 222 2.79 -2.12 28.97
C LEU A 222 1.45 -1.84 28.26
N LEU A 223 0.61 -2.87 28.07
CA LEU A 223 -0.75 -2.72 27.55
C LEU A 223 -1.58 -1.77 28.42
N TYR A 224 -1.52 -1.95 29.75
CA TYR A 224 -2.19 -1.06 30.68
C TYR A 224 -1.60 0.36 30.63
N ASP A 225 -0.29 0.51 30.81
CA ASP A 225 0.37 1.82 30.94
C ASP A 225 0.10 2.69 29.71
N THR A 226 0.10 2.08 28.53
CA THR A 226 -0.22 2.78 27.27
C THR A 226 -1.67 3.27 27.25
N VAL A 227 -2.63 2.39 27.55
CA VAL A 227 -4.07 2.74 27.47
C VAL A 227 -4.52 3.62 28.62
N SER A 228 -3.95 3.48 29.82
CA SER A 228 -4.22 4.38 30.95
C SER A 228 -3.67 5.78 30.68
N THR A 229 -2.45 5.89 30.12
CA THR A 229 -1.88 7.19 29.73
C THR A 229 -2.77 7.89 28.69
N LEU A 230 -3.29 7.14 27.71
CA LEU A 230 -4.28 7.67 26.75
C LEU A 230 -5.55 8.11 27.47
N ALA A 231 -6.11 7.27 28.34
CA ALA A 231 -7.38 7.53 29.03
C ALA A 231 -7.33 8.74 29.99
N GLU A 232 -6.20 8.95 30.67
CA GLU A 232 -5.93 10.07 31.57
C GLU A 232 -5.88 11.41 30.83
N GLY A 233 -5.56 11.40 29.54
CA GLY A 233 -5.62 12.57 28.66
C GLY A 233 -4.60 13.67 28.93
N GLN A 234 -3.57 13.40 29.75
CA GLN A 234 -2.47 14.33 30.03
C GLN A 234 -1.55 14.55 28.82
N TYR A 235 -1.50 13.57 27.92
CA TYR A 235 -0.67 13.57 26.72
C TYR A 235 -1.55 13.39 25.47
N THR A 236 -1.08 13.92 24.34
CA THR A 236 -1.62 13.64 23.02
C THR A 236 -1.30 12.22 22.58
N PHE A 237 -2.05 11.66 21.63
CA PHE A 237 -1.78 10.34 21.06
C PHE A 237 -0.33 10.23 20.55
N SER A 238 0.18 11.28 19.89
CA SER A 238 1.55 11.30 19.39
C SER A 238 2.62 11.33 20.47
N GLU A 239 2.36 11.94 21.62
CA GLU A 239 3.27 11.90 22.77
C GLU A 239 3.27 10.52 23.43
N VAL A 240 2.11 9.87 23.53
CA VAL A 240 2.03 8.48 23.98
C VAL A 240 2.75 7.55 23.00
N ALA A 241 2.55 7.71 21.70
CA ALA A 241 3.22 6.91 20.66
C ALA A 241 4.75 7.03 20.72
N LYS A 242 5.29 8.22 20.98
CA LYS A 242 6.74 8.44 21.16
C LYS A 242 7.31 7.64 22.33
N ASN A 243 6.53 7.45 23.39
CA ASN A 243 6.97 6.80 24.62
C ASN A 243 6.74 5.29 24.60
N TYR A 244 5.65 4.84 23.97
CA TYR A 244 5.16 3.47 24.11
C TYR A 244 5.16 2.65 22.82
N SER A 245 5.25 3.26 21.63
CA SER A 245 5.29 2.46 20.39
C SER A 245 6.64 1.78 20.23
N GLU A 246 6.60 0.47 19.99
CA GLU A 246 7.79 -0.39 19.93
C GLU A 246 8.32 -0.59 18.50
N ASP A 247 7.82 0.17 17.53
CA ASP A 247 8.28 0.23 16.15
C ASP A 247 8.86 1.61 15.79
N THR A 248 9.22 1.80 14.52
CA THR A 248 9.88 3.02 14.07
C THR A 248 8.95 4.23 13.98
N SER A 249 7.63 4.06 14.06
CA SER A 249 6.68 5.19 14.03
C SER A 249 6.75 6.04 15.31
N ASN A 250 7.34 5.51 16.39
CA ASN A 250 7.56 6.25 17.64
C ASN A 250 8.28 7.59 17.42
N VAL A 251 9.26 7.66 16.51
CA VAL A 251 10.00 8.91 16.22
C VAL A 251 9.11 9.98 15.59
N SER A 252 8.06 9.57 14.89
CA SER A 252 7.09 10.43 14.21
C SER A 252 5.80 10.62 15.00
N GLY A 253 5.75 10.18 16.27
CA GLY A 253 4.51 10.27 17.07
C GLY A 253 3.38 9.39 16.55
N GLY A 254 3.74 8.20 16.05
CA GLY A 254 2.80 7.20 15.57
C GLY A 254 2.38 7.38 14.11
N ASP A 255 2.78 8.45 13.44
CA ASP A 255 2.46 8.69 12.03
C ASP A 255 3.08 7.61 11.12
N VAL A 256 2.23 6.96 10.32
CA VAL A 256 2.63 5.95 9.32
C VAL A 256 2.59 6.47 7.88
N GLY A 257 2.31 7.77 7.72
CA GLY A 257 2.15 8.44 6.46
C GLY A 257 0.85 8.11 5.74
N ILE A 258 0.85 8.33 4.42
CA ILE A 258 -0.34 8.10 3.58
C ILE A 258 -0.45 6.61 3.22
N VAL A 259 -1.50 5.96 3.73
CA VAL A 259 -1.82 4.55 3.51
C VAL A 259 -2.82 4.44 2.36
N THR A 260 -2.59 3.52 1.42
CA THR A 260 -3.42 3.36 0.22
C THR A 260 -3.91 1.92 0.10
N ASN A 261 -5.00 1.68 -0.61
CA ASN A 261 -5.55 0.35 -0.91
C ASN A 261 -4.69 -0.49 -1.88
N THR A 262 -3.46 -0.06 -2.20
CA THR A 262 -2.60 -0.73 -3.16
C THR A 262 -2.24 -2.12 -2.64
N ALA A 263 -2.79 -3.15 -3.26
CA ALA A 263 -2.55 -4.55 -2.92
C ALA A 263 -1.82 -5.23 -4.08
N THR A 264 -0.69 -5.87 -3.80
CA THR A 264 0.02 -6.69 -4.79
C THR A 264 0.06 -8.13 -4.29
N SER A 265 -0.53 -9.05 -5.06
CA SER A 265 -0.53 -10.49 -4.74
C SER A 265 -1.08 -10.82 -3.34
N GLY A 266 -2.10 -10.09 -2.88
CA GLY A 266 -2.71 -10.33 -1.56
C GLY A 266 -2.02 -9.60 -0.39
N ALA A 267 -1.00 -8.78 -0.64
CA ALA A 267 -0.32 -7.99 0.38
C ALA A 267 -0.59 -6.50 0.19
N LEU A 268 -1.05 -5.84 1.26
CA LEU A 268 -1.15 -4.38 1.36
C LEU A 268 0.17 -3.75 1.81
N GLY A 269 0.25 -2.43 1.74
CA GLY A 269 1.41 -1.67 2.22
C GLY A 269 1.63 -1.77 3.73
N MET A 270 0.59 -2.13 4.49
CA MET A 270 0.66 -2.46 5.90
C MET A 270 0.20 -3.90 6.13
N VAL A 271 0.29 -4.37 7.38
CA VAL A 271 -0.28 -5.66 7.77
C VAL A 271 -1.75 -5.72 7.41
N ASN A 272 -2.17 -6.78 6.73
CA ASN A 272 -3.52 -6.91 6.19
C ASN A 272 -4.59 -6.77 7.28
N GLU A 273 -4.44 -7.45 8.43
CA GLU A 273 -5.38 -7.37 9.55
C GLU A 273 -5.56 -5.93 10.03
N PHE A 274 -4.47 -5.16 10.08
CA PHE A 274 -4.50 -3.77 10.49
C PHE A 274 -5.26 -2.92 9.46
N GLN A 275 -4.80 -2.93 8.21
CA GLN A 275 -5.35 -2.02 7.21
C GLN A 275 -6.81 -2.37 6.85
N LEU A 276 -7.12 -3.67 6.72
CA LEU A 276 -8.47 -4.13 6.42
C LEU A 276 -9.41 -3.99 7.62
N GLY A 277 -8.91 -4.24 8.84
CA GLY A 277 -9.66 -3.96 10.06
C GLY A 277 -10.05 -2.49 10.15
N LEU A 278 -9.15 -1.57 9.83
CA LEU A 278 -9.46 -0.15 9.80
C LEU A 278 -10.55 0.19 8.78
N TYR A 279 -10.46 -0.37 7.56
CA TYR A 279 -11.49 -0.20 6.54
C TYR A 279 -12.85 -0.76 6.98
N ALA A 280 -12.85 -1.89 7.68
CA ALA A 280 -14.05 -2.47 8.26
C ALA A 280 -14.65 -1.55 9.34
N TYR A 281 -13.83 -1.04 10.25
CA TYR A 281 -14.26 -0.11 11.30
C TYR A 281 -14.90 1.14 10.72
N ASP A 282 -14.19 1.80 9.83
CA ASP A 282 -14.63 3.07 9.25
C ASP A 282 -15.91 2.88 8.42
N ASN A 283 -16.01 1.79 7.65
CA ASN A 283 -17.22 1.43 6.92
C ASN A 283 -18.45 1.20 7.82
N LEU A 284 -18.26 0.67 9.03
CA LEU A 284 -19.34 0.37 9.97
C LEU A 284 -19.76 1.59 10.80
N TYR A 285 -18.81 2.47 11.17
CA TYR A 285 -19.03 3.51 12.19
C TYR A 285 -18.95 4.94 11.67
N ASN A 286 -18.61 5.17 10.40
CA ASN A 286 -18.66 6.49 9.79
C ASN A 286 -20.09 6.84 9.33
N ALA A 287 -20.97 7.04 10.31
CA ALA A 287 -22.43 7.10 10.17
C ALA A 287 -22.95 8.17 9.18
N ASP A 288 -22.25 9.30 9.04
CA ASP A 288 -22.63 10.39 8.13
C ASP A 288 -22.50 9.98 6.65
N ASN A 289 -21.69 8.95 6.37
CA ASN A 289 -21.38 8.54 5.01
C ASN A 289 -22.05 7.25 4.57
N VAL A 290 -22.52 6.38 5.47
CA VAL A 290 -23.13 5.08 5.12
C VAL A 290 -24.36 5.23 4.20
N ALA A 291 -25.04 6.39 4.23
CA ALA A 291 -26.22 6.68 3.41
C ALA A 291 -25.92 7.52 2.13
N SER A 292 -24.67 7.92 1.88
CA SER A 292 -24.31 8.77 0.74
C SER A 292 -24.06 7.95 -0.54
N PRO A 293 -24.26 8.52 -1.75
CA PRO A 293 -23.83 7.89 -3.00
C PRO A 293 -22.33 7.55 -3.04
N ALA A 294 -21.50 8.33 -2.33
CA ALA A 294 -20.06 8.11 -2.23
C ALA A 294 -19.72 6.80 -1.50
N ALA A 295 -20.57 6.34 -0.58
CA ALA A 295 -20.34 5.12 0.20
C ALA A 295 -20.10 3.90 -0.68
N ASN A 296 -20.87 3.76 -1.76
CA ASN A 296 -20.75 2.63 -2.68
C ASN A 296 -19.45 2.70 -3.49
N THR A 297 -19.08 3.90 -3.94
CA THR A 297 -17.81 4.15 -4.63
C THR A 297 -16.62 3.80 -3.72
N ILE A 298 -16.66 4.24 -2.47
CA ILE A 298 -15.61 4.00 -1.48
C ILE A 298 -15.52 2.50 -1.17
N LYS A 299 -16.65 1.84 -0.87
CA LYS A 299 -16.69 0.38 -0.64
C LYS A 299 -16.09 -0.41 -1.80
N ALA A 300 -16.47 -0.07 -3.04
CA ALA A 300 -15.94 -0.70 -4.24
C ALA A 300 -14.43 -0.46 -4.37
N GLY A 301 -13.95 0.77 -4.15
CA GLY A 301 -12.53 1.10 -4.17
C GLY A 301 -11.71 0.41 -3.07
N LEU A 302 -12.30 0.20 -1.90
CA LEU A 302 -11.69 -0.53 -0.79
C LEU A 302 -11.89 -2.05 -0.89
N GLY A 303 -12.54 -2.56 -1.94
CA GLY A 303 -12.76 -3.99 -2.15
C GLY A 303 -13.74 -4.62 -1.14
N ILE A 304 -14.54 -3.81 -0.45
CA ILE A 304 -15.54 -4.25 0.52
C ILE A 304 -16.77 -4.78 -0.25
N THR A 305 -16.77 -6.08 -0.50
CA THR A 305 -17.89 -6.78 -1.17
C THR A 305 -19.03 -7.10 -0.20
N ALA A 306 -20.16 -7.59 -0.71
CA ALA A 306 -21.24 -8.11 0.13
C ALA A 306 -20.78 -9.27 1.03
N ASN A 307 -19.90 -10.15 0.52
CA ASN A 307 -19.34 -11.25 1.32
C ASN A 307 -18.48 -10.75 2.47
N VAL A 308 -17.62 -9.75 2.23
CA VAL A 308 -16.82 -9.09 3.26
C VAL A 308 -17.75 -8.43 4.29
N THR A 309 -18.73 -7.66 3.82
CA THR A 309 -19.73 -7.03 4.69
C THR A 309 -20.43 -8.05 5.60
N ASN A 310 -20.87 -9.17 5.04
CA ASN A 310 -21.54 -10.24 5.79
C ASN A 310 -20.61 -10.93 6.79
N ALA A 311 -19.33 -11.12 6.44
CA ALA A 311 -18.33 -11.71 7.32
C ALA A 311 -17.99 -10.81 8.52
N LEU A 312 -18.13 -9.49 8.37
CA LEU A 312 -17.85 -8.48 9.39
C LEU A 312 -19.10 -8.04 10.18
N ALA A 313 -20.29 -8.55 9.85
CA ALA A 313 -21.58 -7.96 10.23
C ALA A 313 -21.98 -8.05 11.72
N ASN A 314 -21.16 -8.64 12.61
CA ASN A 314 -21.59 -9.02 13.97
C ASN A 314 -21.10 -8.11 15.11
N ASN A 315 -20.76 -6.86 14.79
CA ASN A 315 -20.21 -5.81 15.68
C ASN A 315 -18.70 -5.90 15.89
N ILE A 316 -18.09 -4.73 15.96
CA ILE A 316 -16.72 -4.57 16.43
C ILE A 316 -16.67 -4.93 17.90
N THR A 317 -15.62 -5.63 18.30
CA THR A 317 -15.50 -6.09 19.68
C THR A 317 -15.36 -4.89 20.62
N GLU A 318 -16.24 -4.76 21.62
CA GLU A 318 -16.08 -3.77 22.67
C GLU A 318 -15.25 -4.36 23.81
N VAL A 319 -14.03 -3.86 24.00
CA VAL A 319 -13.16 -4.26 25.10
C VAL A 319 -13.34 -3.27 26.26
N PRO A 320 -13.73 -3.73 27.46
CA PRO A 320 -13.88 -2.84 28.60
C PRO A 320 -12.52 -2.30 29.05
N TYR A 321 -12.44 -1.01 29.38
CA TYR A 321 -11.23 -0.39 29.94
C TYR A 321 -10.73 -1.15 31.19
N GLU A 322 -11.65 -1.68 31.99
CA GLU A 322 -11.35 -2.56 33.13
C GLU A 322 -10.51 -3.80 32.75
N ALA A 323 -10.62 -4.32 31.53
CA ALA A 323 -9.77 -5.44 31.09
C ALA A 323 -8.28 -5.03 31.07
N PHE A 324 -7.96 -3.79 30.69
CA PHE A 324 -6.60 -3.28 30.75
C PHE A 324 -6.12 -3.11 32.20
N VAL A 325 -6.97 -2.58 33.09
CA VAL A 325 -6.64 -2.47 34.52
C VAL A 325 -6.32 -3.85 35.10
N ASN A 326 -7.17 -4.84 34.82
CA ASN A 326 -6.98 -6.21 35.28
C ASN A 326 -5.71 -6.86 34.68
N MET A 327 -5.27 -6.48 33.48
CA MET A 327 -3.98 -6.95 32.95
C MET A 327 -2.83 -6.55 33.86
N ARG A 328 -2.84 -5.33 34.43
CA ARG A 328 -1.83 -4.86 35.39
C ARG A 328 -2.01 -5.53 36.75
N ASP A 329 -3.20 -5.47 37.32
CA ASP A 329 -3.47 -5.96 38.69
C ASP A 329 -3.15 -7.44 38.85
N TYR A 330 -3.34 -8.24 37.79
CA TYR A 330 -3.07 -9.67 37.79
C TYR A 330 -1.84 -10.08 36.97
N ALA A 331 -0.97 -9.13 36.59
CA ALA A 331 0.21 -9.41 35.76
C ALA A 331 1.12 -10.47 36.40
N GLU A 332 1.37 -10.34 37.71
CA GLU A 332 2.29 -11.18 38.48
C GLU A 332 1.65 -12.47 39.02
N VAL A 333 0.32 -12.59 38.96
CA VAL A 333 -0.41 -13.71 39.58
C VAL A 333 -0.20 -14.98 38.77
N THR A 334 0.33 -16.01 39.43
CA THR A 334 0.62 -17.33 38.84
C THR A 334 0.17 -18.51 39.71
N ALA A 335 -0.42 -18.23 40.87
CA ALA A 335 -0.93 -19.19 41.85
C ALA A 335 -2.30 -18.74 42.39
N ASP A 336 -3.04 -19.66 43.01
CA ASP A 336 -4.26 -19.34 43.76
C ASP A 336 -3.95 -18.63 45.09
N LYS A 337 -4.99 -18.24 45.84
CA LYS A 337 -4.85 -17.52 47.12
C LYS A 337 -4.14 -18.35 48.20
N GLU A 338 -4.11 -19.66 48.03
CA GLU A 338 -3.49 -20.65 48.90
C GLU A 338 -2.06 -21.00 48.46
N GLY A 339 -1.56 -20.40 47.36
CA GLY A 339 -0.22 -20.61 46.83
C GLY A 339 -0.07 -21.87 45.97
N ASN A 340 -1.17 -22.56 45.65
CA ASN A 340 -1.12 -23.69 44.73
C ASN A 340 -1.01 -23.19 43.29
N LYS A 341 -0.29 -23.94 42.46
CA LYS A 341 -0.26 -23.68 41.02
C LYS A 341 -1.66 -23.83 40.45
N LEU A 342 -2.11 -22.81 39.74
CA LEU A 342 -3.34 -22.89 38.93
C LEU A 342 -3.14 -24.01 37.90
N ALA A 343 -3.94 -25.09 38.01
CA ALA A 343 -4.03 -26.30 37.16
C ALA A 343 -2.77 -26.69 36.34
N ASP A 344 -2.17 -27.86 36.61
CA ASP A 344 -1.00 -28.49 35.96
C ASP A 344 0.27 -27.63 35.70
N GLY A 345 0.24 -26.32 35.97
CA GLY A 345 1.33 -25.39 35.67
C GLY A 345 1.26 -24.76 34.28
N SER A 346 0.16 -24.91 33.54
CA SER A 346 0.01 -24.30 32.21
C SER A 346 -0.08 -22.78 32.28
N ALA A 347 0.91 -22.08 31.73
CA ALA A 347 0.95 -20.61 31.69
C ALA A 347 -0.29 -20.00 31.02
N SER A 348 -0.95 -20.71 30.09
CA SER A 348 -2.19 -20.24 29.45
C SER A 348 -3.34 -19.98 30.43
N LEU A 349 -3.27 -20.52 31.65
CA LEU A 349 -4.29 -20.38 32.69
C LEU A 349 -3.95 -19.32 33.74
N TYR A 350 -2.82 -18.62 33.63
CA TYR A 350 -2.56 -17.46 34.47
C TYR A 350 -3.62 -16.38 34.20
N PRO A 351 -4.09 -15.64 35.23
CA PRO A 351 -5.15 -14.64 35.08
C PRO A 351 -4.93 -13.67 33.92
N ARG A 352 -3.72 -13.08 33.78
CA ARG A 352 -3.35 -12.22 32.64
C ARG A 352 -3.56 -12.88 31.28
N ASN A 353 -3.31 -14.20 31.19
CA ASN A 353 -3.42 -14.95 29.93
C ASN A 353 -4.87 -15.33 29.63
N ILE A 354 -5.70 -15.52 30.67
CA ILE A 354 -7.14 -15.68 30.48
C ILE A 354 -7.75 -14.36 29.97
N ILE A 355 -7.38 -13.22 30.58
CA ILE A 355 -7.81 -11.88 30.13
C ILE A 355 -7.33 -11.63 28.69
N TRP A 356 -6.05 -11.90 28.40
CA TRP A 356 -5.48 -11.83 27.05
C TRP A 356 -6.30 -12.62 26.03
N ASN A 357 -6.54 -13.91 26.27
CA ASN A 357 -7.27 -14.74 25.32
C ASN A 357 -8.73 -14.36 25.16
N LYS A 358 -9.31 -13.71 26.17
CA LYS A 358 -10.69 -13.23 26.11
C LYS A 358 -10.82 -11.96 25.28
N TYR A 359 -9.95 -10.97 25.50
CA TYR A 359 -10.14 -9.61 24.99
C TYR A 359 -9.13 -9.16 23.93
N PHE A 360 -7.89 -9.65 23.99
CA PHE A 360 -6.77 -9.07 23.25
C PHE A 360 -6.18 -10.02 22.21
N ASN A 361 -6.34 -11.33 22.39
CA ASN A 361 -5.96 -12.35 21.42
C ASN A 361 -6.97 -12.44 20.27
N LEU A 362 -7.45 -11.30 19.76
CA LEU A 362 -8.49 -11.18 18.74
C LEU A 362 -7.89 -10.51 17.50
N HIS A 363 -7.97 -11.18 16.36
CA HIS A 363 -7.53 -10.60 15.08
C HIS A 363 -8.60 -9.69 14.47
N ASP A 364 -9.82 -9.71 15.03
CA ASP A 364 -10.83 -8.71 14.71
C ASP A 364 -10.48 -7.36 15.36
N VAL A 365 -11.10 -6.32 14.83
CA VAL A 365 -10.99 -4.98 15.39
C VAL A 365 -11.76 -4.88 16.69
N PHE A 366 -11.23 -4.07 17.61
CA PHE A 366 -11.91 -3.72 18.84
C PHE A 366 -11.86 -2.23 19.12
N VAL A 367 -12.81 -1.77 19.95
CA VAL A 367 -12.80 -0.42 20.55
C VAL A 367 -12.76 -0.53 22.06
N ILE A 368 -12.16 0.46 22.71
CA ILE A 368 -12.00 0.47 24.17
C ILE A 368 -13.16 1.25 24.77
N LYS A 369 -13.93 0.60 25.66
CA LYS A 369 -15.15 1.17 26.25
C LYS A 369 -15.03 1.37 27.76
N ASN A 370 -15.37 2.56 28.24
CA ASN A 370 -15.45 2.85 29.66
C ASN A 370 -16.73 2.30 30.26
N VAL A 371 -16.72 1.01 30.54
CA VAL A 371 -17.83 0.29 31.17
C VAL A 371 -17.31 -0.58 32.28
N LYS A 372 -18.05 -0.58 33.39
CA LYS A 372 -17.79 -1.45 34.52
C LYS A 372 -18.36 -2.83 34.23
N LYS A 373 -17.66 -3.88 34.61
CA LYS A 373 -18.23 -5.22 34.66
C LYS A 373 -19.17 -5.35 35.86
N ALA A 374 -20.27 -6.07 35.69
CA ALA A 374 -21.13 -6.35 36.82
C ALA A 374 -20.33 -7.17 37.87
N PRO A 375 -20.37 -6.80 39.16
CA PRO A 375 -19.66 -7.57 40.18
C PRO A 375 -20.21 -9.00 40.22
N TYR A 376 -19.33 -10.00 40.14
CA TYR A 376 -19.72 -11.39 40.28
C TYR A 376 -20.11 -11.68 41.73
N VAL A 377 -21.35 -12.17 41.93
CA VAL A 377 -21.83 -12.58 43.25
C VAL A 377 -21.37 -14.02 43.52
N GLY A 378 -20.13 -14.14 44.00
CA GLY A 378 -19.58 -15.38 44.57
C GLY A 378 -18.92 -16.34 43.57
N LEU A 379 -17.59 -16.28 43.42
CA LEU A 379 -16.78 -17.35 42.79
C LEU A 379 -15.36 -17.42 43.40
N LEU A 380 -14.82 -18.65 43.44
CA LEU A 380 -13.56 -19.04 44.10
C LEU A 380 -12.37 -19.24 43.13
N ASN A 381 -12.57 -19.13 41.81
CA ASN A 381 -11.59 -19.55 40.79
C ASN A 381 -11.47 -18.52 39.63
N PRO A 382 -10.26 -17.97 39.36
CA PRO A 382 -10.02 -17.02 38.27
C PRO A 382 -10.43 -17.53 36.88
N LYS A 383 -10.29 -18.84 36.62
CA LYS A 383 -10.72 -19.43 35.34
C LYS A 383 -12.22 -19.25 35.11
N ASP A 384 -13.03 -19.44 36.16
CA ASP A 384 -14.47 -19.32 36.09
C ASP A 384 -14.89 -17.84 36.08
N GLU A 385 -14.18 -16.99 36.84
CA GLU A 385 -14.37 -15.53 36.90
C GLU A 385 -14.22 -14.87 35.52
N PHE A 386 -13.20 -15.25 34.75
CA PHE A 386 -12.95 -14.65 33.43
C PHE A 386 -13.66 -15.39 32.28
N ALA A 387 -13.94 -16.69 32.37
CA ALA A 387 -14.56 -17.45 31.27
C ALA A 387 -16.04 -17.11 31.02
N THR A 388 -16.82 -16.79 32.06
CA THR A 388 -18.28 -16.57 31.94
C THR A 388 -18.71 -15.10 31.88
N ASP A 389 -17.76 -14.18 31.98
CA ASP A 389 -17.96 -12.74 32.08
C ASP A 389 -18.64 -12.13 30.83
N SER A 390 -19.97 -12.06 30.90
CA SER A 390 -20.92 -11.60 29.85
C SER A 390 -21.82 -10.47 30.36
N LEU A 391 -21.63 -10.00 31.59
CA LEU A 391 -22.45 -8.97 32.22
C LEU A 391 -21.69 -7.63 32.23
N VAL A 392 -21.95 -6.81 31.22
CA VAL A 392 -21.45 -5.43 31.15
C VAL A 392 -22.50 -4.50 31.78
N SER A 393 -22.07 -3.67 32.73
CA SER A 393 -22.89 -2.57 33.23
C SER A 393 -22.76 -1.38 32.31
N ASN A 394 -23.85 -0.66 32.05
CA ASN A 394 -23.79 0.64 31.35
C ASN A 394 -23.19 1.75 32.22
N VAL A 395 -22.83 1.45 33.48
CA VAL A 395 -22.12 2.38 34.36
C VAL A 395 -20.65 2.45 33.95
N PRO A 396 -20.07 3.66 33.80
CA PRO A 396 -18.64 3.82 33.55
C PRO A 396 -17.79 3.11 34.60
N TYR A 397 -16.67 2.52 34.18
CA TYR A 397 -15.68 1.97 35.11
C TYR A 397 -15.08 3.09 35.96
N ASP A 398 -14.68 4.18 35.31
CA ASP A 398 -14.17 5.38 35.94
C ASP A 398 -14.69 6.63 35.20
N ALA A 399 -15.65 7.32 35.80
CA ALA A 399 -16.26 8.52 35.23
C ALA A 399 -15.34 9.77 35.28
N THR A 400 -14.17 9.68 35.93
CA THR A 400 -13.21 10.78 36.04
C THR A 400 -12.23 10.85 34.85
N LEU A 401 -12.15 9.77 34.06
CA LEU A 401 -11.26 9.71 32.89
C LEU A 401 -11.78 10.60 31.76
N PRO A 402 -11.00 11.60 31.30
CA PRO A 402 -11.49 12.62 30.38
C PRO A 402 -11.57 12.18 28.90
N ARG A 403 -10.86 11.11 28.50
CA ARG A 403 -10.72 10.72 27.08
C ARG A 403 -11.73 9.67 26.61
N PHE A 404 -12.94 9.68 27.16
CA PHE A 404 -14.05 8.86 26.65
C PHE A 404 -15.16 9.75 26.07
N ASN A 405 -15.61 9.44 24.85
CA ASN A 405 -16.69 10.19 24.21
C ASN A 405 -18.06 9.86 24.81
N ALA A 406 -19.14 10.46 24.28
CA ALA A 406 -20.51 10.27 24.77
C ALA A 406 -21.01 8.82 24.69
N ASN A 407 -20.45 8.01 23.77
CA ASN A 407 -20.76 6.58 23.65
C ASN A 407 -19.89 5.71 24.57
N GLY A 408 -18.99 6.34 25.34
CA GLY A 408 -18.06 5.69 26.25
C GLY A 408 -16.85 5.08 25.55
N TYR A 409 -16.55 5.44 24.29
CA TYR A 409 -15.35 4.94 23.59
C TYR A 409 -14.14 5.82 23.86
N LEU A 410 -12.98 5.20 24.04
CA LEU A 410 -11.70 5.90 24.19
C LEU A 410 -11.39 6.69 22.91
N VAL A 411 -11.02 7.95 23.06
CA VAL A 411 -10.71 8.85 21.94
C VAL A 411 -9.35 9.54 22.13
N ASP A 412 -8.78 10.00 21.02
CA ASP A 412 -7.58 10.83 21.00
C ASP A 412 -7.84 12.28 21.46
N GLU A 413 -6.85 13.15 21.27
CA GLU A 413 -6.97 14.56 21.61
C GLU A 413 -8.03 15.34 20.82
N LYS A 414 -8.40 14.86 19.62
CA LYS A 414 -9.33 15.47 18.68
C LYS A 414 -10.73 14.85 18.73
N GLY A 415 -10.93 13.77 19.48
CA GLY A 415 -12.20 13.05 19.60
C GLY A 415 -12.33 11.86 18.64
N ASN A 416 -11.28 11.52 17.91
CA ASN A 416 -11.24 10.33 17.05
C ASN A 416 -11.16 9.07 17.92
N VAL A 417 -11.99 8.07 17.63
CA VAL A 417 -12.00 6.81 18.37
C VAL A 417 -10.68 6.06 18.18
N ILE A 418 -10.14 5.55 19.29
CA ILE A 418 -8.96 4.69 19.26
C ILE A 418 -9.40 3.26 18.98
N VAL A 419 -8.93 2.75 17.85
CA VAL A 419 -9.25 1.43 17.30
C VAL A 419 -8.09 0.48 17.59
N GLY A 420 -8.38 -0.70 18.11
CA GLY A 420 -7.41 -1.74 18.40
C GLY A 420 -7.49 -2.92 17.42
N VAL A 421 -6.37 -3.51 17.06
CA VAL A 421 -6.33 -4.80 16.33
C VAL A 421 -5.11 -5.60 16.75
N ARG A 422 -5.23 -6.93 16.77
CA ARG A 422 -4.06 -7.80 16.88
C ARG A 422 -3.55 -8.23 15.52
N SER A 423 -2.24 -8.10 15.34
CA SER A 423 -1.50 -8.64 14.21
C SER A 423 -0.47 -9.68 14.67
N GLN A 424 0.29 -10.23 13.73
CA GLN A 424 1.45 -11.07 14.02
C GLN A 424 2.55 -10.37 14.85
N TYR A 425 2.54 -9.03 14.90
CA TYR A 425 3.54 -8.24 15.61
C TYR A 425 3.10 -7.80 17.01
N GLY A 426 1.80 -7.89 17.32
CA GLY A 426 1.25 -7.46 18.60
C GLY A 426 -0.07 -6.72 18.47
N ILE A 427 -0.34 -5.83 19.43
CA ILE A 427 -1.55 -4.98 19.44
C ILE A 427 -1.19 -3.63 18.82
N HIS A 428 -1.92 -3.25 17.76
CA HIS A 428 -1.89 -1.89 17.24
C HIS A 428 -3.10 -1.14 17.80
N LEU A 429 -2.84 -0.03 18.48
CA LEU A 429 -3.84 0.99 18.79
C LEU A 429 -3.70 2.09 17.74
N MET A 430 -4.78 2.50 17.09
CA MET A 430 -4.70 3.42 15.97
C MET A 430 -5.83 4.42 15.95
N VAL A 431 -5.56 5.52 15.27
CA VAL A 431 -6.48 6.64 15.08
C VAL A 431 -6.50 6.97 13.60
N ILE A 432 -7.70 7.11 13.04
CA ILE A 432 -7.90 7.63 11.68
C ILE A 432 -7.84 9.15 11.77
N GLU A 433 -6.75 9.75 11.30
CA GLU A 433 -6.65 11.22 11.19
C GLU A 433 -7.47 11.75 10.01
N LYS A 434 -7.50 10.97 8.92
CA LYS A 434 -8.34 11.28 7.77
C LYS A 434 -8.85 10.02 7.09
N SER A 435 -10.16 9.98 6.89
CA SER A 435 -10.90 8.88 6.26
C SER A 435 -11.29 9.18 4.82
N MET A 436 -11.34 8.13 3.97
CA MET A 436 -11.95 8.21 2.63
C MET A 436 -13.44 8.59 2.65
N TYR A 437 -14.13 8.31 3.76
CA TYR A 437 -15.52 8.70 3.94
C TYR A 437 -15.65 10.21 4.22
N GLU A 438 -14.61 10.93 4.60
CA GLU A 438 -14.61 12.40 4.67
C GLU A 438 -14.35 13.09 3.30
N TYR A 439 -14.86 12.49 2.22
CA TYR A 439 -14.47 12.74 0.82
C TYR A 439 -14.56 14.20 0.36
N ALA A 440 -15.56 14.95 0.83
CA ALA A 440 -15.78 16.34 0.41
C ALA A 440 -14.58 17.27 0.70
N SER A 441 -13.75 16.91 1.69
CA SER A 441 -12.59 17.68 2.12
C SER A 441 -11.24 17.03 1.78
N LEU A 442 -11.23 15.82 1.20
CA LEU A 442 -9.98 15.05 0.98
C LEU A 442 -9.01 15.73 0.03
N SER A 443 -9.52 16.35 -1.04
CA SER A 443 -8.66 17.07 -1.98
C SER A 443 -7.96 18.26 -1.33
N GLN A 444 -8.63 18.95 -0.40
CA GLN A 444 -8.02 20.03 0.39
C GLN A 444 -7.06 19.49 1.46
N TYR A 445 -7.36 18.30 1.99
CA TYR A 445 -6.50 17.64 2.97
C TYR A 445 -5.15 17.25 2.38
N TYR A 446 -5.14 16.63 1.19
CA TYR A 446 -3.91 16.25 0.49
C TYR A 446 -3.39 17.37 -0.43
N ASP A 447 -3.47 18.62 0.00
CA ASP A 447 -2.79 19.74 -0.67
C ASP A 447 -1.29 19.77 -0.30
N THR A 448 -0.47 20.40 -1.14
CA THR A 448 1.00 20.48 -1.00
C THR A 448 1.47 21.87 -0.53
N LYS A 449 0.53 22.77 -0.24
CA LYS A 449 0.83 24.15 0.21
C LYS A 449 1.55 24.15 1.55
N LEU A 450 2.53 25.05 1.69
CA LEU A 450 3.34 25.24 2.89
C LEU A 450 2.84 26.43 3.72
N PRO A 451 3.21 26.51 5.02
CA PRO A 451 2.96 27.70 5.81
C PRO A 451 3.53 28.97 5.14
N GLY A 452 2.66 29.95 4.88
CA GLY A 452 2.99 31.19 4.18
C GLY A 452 2.50 31.24 2.73
N ASP A 453 2.10 30.11 2.14
CA ASP A 453 1.50 30.06 0.81
C ASP A 453 0.02 30.53 0.85
N GLU A 454 -0.43 31.12 -0.27
CA GLU A 454 -1.82 31.55 -0.40
C GLU A 454 -2.80 30.37 -0.35
N GLY A 455 -3.74 30.41 0.59
CA GLY A 455 -4.72 29.35 0.81
C GLY A 455 -4.12 28.08 1.42
N TYR A 456 -3.01 28.19 2.16
CA TYR A 456 -2.53 27.14 3.07
C TYR A 456 -3.61 26.77 4.09
N ASN A 457 -3.80 25.47 4.31
CA ASN A 457 -4.74 24.92 5.28
C ASN A 457 -3.97 24.20 6.39
N GLU A 458 -4.12 24.67 7.63
CA GLU A 458 -3.48 24.04 8.81
C GLU A 458 -4.02 22.65 9.11
N ASP A 459 -5.25 22.35 8.67
CA ASP A 459 -5.86 21.02 8.82
C ASP A 459 -5.47 20.05 7.69
N SER A 460 -4.62 20.46 6.74
CA SER A 460 -4.11 19.58 5.68
C SER A 460 -3.11 18.54 6.23
N TYR A 461 -2.79 17.52 5.43
CA TYR A 461 -1.70 16.58 5.72
C TYR A 461 -0.35 17.30 5.91
N VAL A 462 -0.13 18.43 5.23
CA VAL A 462 1.10 19.21 5.43
C VAL A 462 1.09 19.91 6.79
N GLY A 463 -0.07 20.42 7.21
CA GLY A 463 -0.24 21.24 8.40
C GLY A 463 -0.58 20.50 9.71
N TYR A 464 -1.08 19.25 9.63
CA TYR A 464 -1.70 18.58 10.79
C TYR A 464 -0.74 18.38 11.97
N VAL A 465 0.58 18.22 11.71
CA VAL A 465 1.64 18.30 12.72
C VAL A 465 2.36 19.63 12.57
N GLN A 466 2.08 20.53 13.49
CA GLN A 466 2.80 21.79 13.57
C GLN A 466 4.27 21.52 13.93
N SER A 467 5.17 21.94 13.05
CA SER A 467 6.62 21.97 13.29
C SER A 467 7.12 23.41 13.31
N HIS A 468 8.22 23.64 14.02
CA HIS A 468 8.96 24.90 13.95
C HIS A 468 9.96 24.93 12.78
N LYS A 469 10.11 23.83 12.05
CA LYS A 469 11.04 23.69 10.91
C LYS A 469 10.27 23.59 9.61
N VAL A 470 10.57 24.49 8.67
CA VAL A 470 9.96 24.50 7.32
C VAL A 470 10.25 23.19 6.58
N GLU A 471 11.41 22.58 6.83
CA GLU A 471 11.82 21.32 6.23
C GLU A 471 10.86 20.17 6.54
N ASP A 472 10.19 20.17 7.68
CA ASP A 472 9.25 19.11 8.05
C ASP A 472 7.92 19.23 7.27
N TYR A 473 7.46 20.46 7.01
CA TYR A 473 6.32 20.70 6.12
C TYR A 473 6.65 20.31 4.68
N LYS A 474 7.85 20.66 4.19
CA LYS A 474 8.31 20.29 2.85
C LYS A 474 8.33 18.77 2.65
N LYS A 475 8.85 18.01 3.62
CA LYS A 475 8.82 16.54 3.56
C LYS A 475 7.42 15.97 3.39
N ARG A 476 6.43 16.53 4.11
CA ARG A 476 5.02 16.09 3.99
C ARG A 476 4.40 16.51 2.67
N ALA A 477 4.71 17.71 2.17
CA ALA A 477 4.26 18.15 0.86
C ALA A 477 4.84 17.26 -0.25
N ASP A 478 6.13 16.92 -0.17
CA ASP A 478 6.79 15.99 -1.07
C ASP A 478 6.17 14.58 -0.96
N GLU A 479 5.81 14.12 0.23
CA GLU A 479 5.12 12.84 0.41
C GLU A 479 3.76 12.82 -0.31
N VAL A 480 2.94 13.85 -0.15
CA VAL A 480 1.67 14.01 -0.86
C VAL A 480 1.89 14.00 -2.37
N LYS A 481 2.82 14.83 -2.87
CA LYS A 481 3.17 14.92 -4.29
C LYS A 481 3.62 13.56 -4.84
N ASN A 482 4.47 12.86 -4.10
CA ASN A 482 4.98 11.55 -4.48
C ASN A 482 3.84 10.50 -4.49
N LYS A 483 2.92 10.51 -3.53
CA LYS A 483 1.79 9.57 -3.50
C LYS A 483 0.82 9.80 -4.64
N ILE A 484 0.50 11.07 -4.95
CA ILE A 484 -0.38 11.44 -6.08
C ILE A 484 0.28 11.15 -7.44
N SER A 485 1.59 11.30 -7.58
CA SER A 485 2.25 11.04 -8.88
C SER A 485 2.63 9.57 -9.09
N SER A 486 2.83 8.79 -8.02
CA SER A 486 3.31 7.40 -8.12
C SER A 486 2.26 6.31 -7.93
N PHE A 487 1.00 6.63 -7.59
CA PHE A 487 -0.05 5.60 -7.49
C PHE A 487 -0.31 4.90 -8.83
N ASP A 488 -0.09 5.62 -9.94
CA ASP A 488 -0.18 5.06 -11.27
C ASP A 488 1.14 4.38 -11.69
N ALA A 489 1.20 3.06 -11.57
CA ALA A 489 2.32 2.26 -12.09
C ALA A 489 2.51 2.37 -13.62
N THR A 490 1.55 2.96 -14.33
CA THR A 490 1.56 3.22 -15.77
C THR A 490 1.84 4.68 -16.15
N TYR A 491 2.31 5.49 -15.20
CA TYR A 491 2.53 6.92 -15.39
C TYR A 491 3.40 7.26 -16.62
N ASP A 492 4.43 6.45 -16.92
CA ASP A 492 5.27 6.63 -18.10
C ASP A 492 4.45 6.52 -19.40
N TYR A 493 3.43 5.66 -19.44
CA TYR A 493 2.54 5.53 -20.60
C TYR A 493 1.66 6.78 -20.74
N ARG A 494 1.21 7.38 -19.64
CA ARG A 494 0.49 8.67 -19.69
C ARG A 494 1.36 9.79 -20.22
N LEU A 495 2.59 9.90 -19.71
CA LEU A 495 3.54 10.89 -20.19
C LEU A 495 3.84 10.70 -21.68
N TYR A 496 4.01 9.46 -22.12
CA TYR A 496 4.14 9.14 -23.54
C TYR A 496 2.94 9.65 -24.34
N GLN A 497 1.71 9.26 -23.97
CA GLN A 497 0.48 9.67 -24.66
C GLN A 497 0.37 11.21 -24.74
N TYR A 498 0.67 11.90 -23.63
CA TYR A 498 0.69 13.36 -23.59
C TYR A 498 1.72 13.99 -24.54
N LEU A 499 2.94 13.43 -24.61
CA LEU A 499 3.98 13.94 -25.49
C LEU A 499 3.68 13.60 -26.96
N THR A 500 3.13 12.42 -27.25
CA THR A 500 2.74 12.03 -28.61
C THR A 500 1.60 12.88 -29.15
N ASP A 501 0.66 13.33 -28.30
CA ASP A 501 -0.41 14.23 -28.74
C ASP A 501 0.12 15.62 -29.19
N LYS A 502 1.36 15.94 -28.85
CA LYS A 502 2.02 17.23 -29.17
C LYS A 502 2.99 17.14 -30.35
N VAL A 503 3.19 15.94 -30.91
CA VAL A 503 4.06 15.72 -32.06
C VAL A 503 3.37 14.85 -33.11
N THR A 504 3.66 15.06 -34.38
CA THR A 504 3.28 14.10 -35.42
C THR A 504 4.35 13.04 -35.53
N ILE A 505 3.97 11.78 -35.33
CA ILE A 505 4.87 10.63 -35.48
C ILE A 505 4.47 9.89 -36.75
N SER A 506 5.45 9.60 -37.60
CA SER A 506 5.26 8.80 -38.81
C SER A 506 6.12 7.54 -38.73
N PHE A 507 5.45 6.39 -38.81
CA PHE A 507 6.09 5.08 -38.86
C PHE A 507 6.13 4.62 -40.31
N THR A 508 7.32 4.29 -40.83
CA THR A 508 7.51 4.00 -42.26
C THR A 508 8.21 2.67 -42.49
N GLY A 509 7.86 2.00 -43.59
CA GLY A 509 8.52 0.77 -44.03
C GLY A 509 8.38 -0.30 -42.95
N PRO A 510 9.51 -0.85 -42.44
CA PRO A 510 9.59 -1.72 -41.30
C PRO A 510 8.42 -1.60 -40.33
N ALA A 511 8.39 -0.40 -39.73
CA ALA A 511 7.69 0.03 -38.53
C ALA A 511 6.21 0.38 -38.70
N GLU A 512 5.62 0.24 -39.89
CA GLU A 512 4.19 0.46 -40.10
C GLU A 512 3.35 -0.40 -39.13
N GLY A 513 2.35 0.23 -38.49
CA GLY A 513 1.49 -0.38 -37.46
C GLY A 513 2.15 -0.62 -36.09
N LEU A 514 3.33 -0.02 -35.83
CA LEU A 514 3.99 -0.11 -34.52
C LEU A 514 3.27 0.74 -33.46
N ASP A 515 2.71 1.87 -33.84
CA ASP A 515 1.80 2.71 -33.04
C ASP A 515 0.63 1.89 -32.48
N GLU A 516 -0.14 1.23 -33.35
CA GLU A 516 -1.28 0.42 -32.93
C GLU A 516 -0.88 -0.69 -31.94
N LYS A 517 0.32 -1.28 -32.14
CA LYS A 517 0.87 -2.29 -31.24
C LYS A 517 1.32 -1.73 -29.90
N ILE A 518 1.90 -0.52 -29.90
CA ILE A 518 2.28 0.18 -28.67
C ILE A 518 1.01 0.52 -27.88
N ASP A 519 -0.01 1.06 -28.54
CA ASP A 519 -1.28 1.42 -27.90
C ASP A 519 -2.01 0.20 -27.33
N ALA A 520 -2.09 -0.89 -28.10
CA ALA A 520 -2.65 -2.15 -27.63
C ALA A 520 -1.88 -2.71 -26.42
N TYR A 521 -0.55 -2.61 -26.43
CA TYR A 521 0.29 -3.01 -25.30
C TYR A 521 0.08 -2.13 -24.07
N ILE A 522 -0.03 -0.82 -24.23
CA ILE A 522 -0.32 0.13 -23.15
C ILE A 522 -1.68 -0.19 -22.52
N ALA A 523 -2.73 -0.34 -23.34
CA ALA A 523 -4.08 -0.65 -22.88
C ALA A 523 -4.12 -2.00 -22.14
N ALA A 524 -3.49 -3.04 -22.68
CA ALA A 524 -3.40 -4.34 -22.02
C ALA A 524 -2.63 -4.26 -20.69
N THR A 525 -1.57 -3.45 -20.62
CA THR A 525 -0.79 -3.27 -19.39
C THR A 525 -1.58 -2.53 -18.31
N LYS A 526 -2.29 -1.45 -18.67
CA LYS A 526 -3.19 -0.72 -17.75
C LYS A 526 -4.28 -1.65 -17.18
N SER A 527 -4.97 -2.39 -18.06
CA SER A 527 -6.01 -3.35 -17.66
C SER A 527 -5.48 -4.44 -16.74
N ASN A 528 -4.31 -5.02 -17.05
CA ASN A 528 -3.67 -6.03 -16.21
C ASN A 528 -3.25 -5.49 -14.84
N ASN A 529 -2.77 -4.24 -14.76
CA ASN A 529 -2.41 -3.62 -13.48
C ASN A 529 -3.66 -3.36 -12.62
N ALA A 530 -4.73 -2.83 -13.22
CA ALA A 530 -6.01 -2.64 -12.55
C ALA A 530 -6.59 -3.97 -12.02
N TYR A 531 -6.53 -5.03 -12.84
CA TYR A 531 -6.94 -6.38 -12.45
C TYR A 531 -6.10 -6.91 -11.27
N LYS A 532 -4.77 -6.79 -11.33
CA LYS A 532 -3.88 -7.28 -10.26
C LYS A 532 -4.11 -6.59 -8.93
N GLN A 533 -4.39 -5.29 -8.93
CA GLN A 533 -4.72 -4.56 -7.71
C GLN A 533 -6.04 -5.05 -7.13
N GLU A 534 -7.07 -5.23 -7.97
CA GLU A 534 -8.38 -5.72 -7.54
C GLU A 534 -8.33 -7.16 -7.02
N ASP A 535 -7.68 -8.06 -7.75
CA ASP A 535 -7.43 -9.45 -7.34
C ASP A 535 -6.59 -9.50 -6.05
N GLY A 536 -5.57 -8.65 -5.95
CA GLY A 536 -4.77 -8.50 -4.74
C GLY A 536 -5.63 -8.14 -3.54
N LEU A 537 -6.49 -7.13 -3.66
CA LEU A 537 -7.36 -6.67 -2.59
C LEU A 537 -8.40 -7.72 -2.21
N PHE A 538 -8.97 -8.42 -3.20
CA PHE A 538 -9.87 -9.55 -2.96
C PHE A 538 -9.18 -10.68 -2.19
N LYS A 539 -7.95 -11.04 -2.57
CA LYS A 539 -7.14 -12.04 -1.85
C LYS A 539 -6.84 -11.62 -0.42
N SER A 540 -6.51 -10.34 -0.19
CA SER A 540 -6.27 -9.80 1.16
C SER A 540 -7.53 -9.92 2.02
N TRP A 541 -8.69 -9.48 1.52
CA TRP A 541 -9.97 -9.59 2.21
C TRP A 541 -10.38 -11.03 2.49
N ARG A 542 -10.23 -11.94 1.51
CA ARG A 542 -10.51 -13.36 1.70
C ARG A 542 -9.65 -13.94 2.82
N THR A 543 -8.34 -13.71 2.77
CA THR A 543 -7.40 -14.19 3.80
C THR A 543 -7.79 -13.67 5.18
N TYR A 544 -8.14 -12.39 5.29
CA TYR A 544 -8.53 -11.81 6.56
C TYR A 544 -9.86 -12.36 7.09
N THR A 545 -10.89 -12.41 6.26
CA THR A 545 -12.20 -12.95 6.67
C THR A 545 -12.15 -14.44 7.01
N GLU A 546 -11.33 -15.24 6.31
CA GLU A 546 -11.07 -16.64 6.67
C GLU A 546 -10.33 -16.77 8.01
N LEU A 547 -9.39 -15.88 8.31
CA LEU A 547 -8.70 -15.81 9.60
C LEU A 547 -9.70 -15.56 10.75
N LEU A 548 -10.59 -14.58 10.58
CA LEU A 548 -11.61 -14.24 11.57
C LEU A 548 -12.58 -15.41 11.79
N ALA A 549 -13.09 -16.00 10.70
CA ALA A 549 -13.99 -17.16 10.77
C ALA A 549 -13.34 -18.36 11.47
N LYS A 550 -12.04 -18.62 11.19
CA LYS A 550 -11.29 -19.69 11.85
C LYS A 550 -11.09 -19.44 13.34
N GLN A 551 -10.76 -18.20 13.71
CA GLN A 551 -10.61 -17.81 15.11
C GLN A 551 -11.92 -18.00 15.88
N GLU A 552 -13.04 -17.54 15.32
CA GLU A 552 -14.36 -17.67 15.95
C GLU A 552 -14.75 -19.14 16.15
N TYR A 553 -14.56 -19.96 15.11
CA TYR A 553 -14.80 -21.40 15.20
C TYR A 553 -13.96 -22.06 16.31
N ASP A 554 -12.65 -21.84 16.33
CA ASP A 554 -11.76 -22.47 17.31
C ASP A 554 -12.08 -22.06 18.75
N ARG A 555 -12.41 -20.79 18.97
CA ARG A 555 -12.87 -20.29 20.27
C ARG A 555 -14.19 -20.96 20.66
N SER A 556 -15.15 -21.06 19.76
CA SER A 556 -16.45 -21.71 20.04
C SER A 556 -16.31 -23.20 20.42
N VAL A 557 -15.43 -23.94 19.73
CA VAL A 557 -15.14 -25.35 20.02
C VAL A 557 -14.47 -25.49 21.40
N GLN A 558 -13.54 -24.59 21.73
CA GLN A 558 -12.96 -24.53 23.07
C GLN A 558 -14.05 -24.34 24.14
N TYR A 559 -14.87 -23.28 24.03
CA TYR A 559 -15.92 -22.99 25.01
C TYR A 559 -16.88 -24.18 25.19
N THR A 560 -17.28 -24.83 24.10
CA THR A 560 -18.18 -26.01 24.13
C THR A 560 -17.53 -27.23 24.79
N THR A 561 -16.24 -27.49 24.51
CA THR A 561 -15.49 -28.62 25.07
C THR A 561 -15.25 -28.48 26.57
N TYR A 562 -15.07 -27.26 27.07
CA TYR A 562 -14.84 -27.00 28.50
C TYR A 562 -16.14 -26.91 29.33
N ASN A 563 -17.26 -26.52 28.73
CA ASN A 563 -18.55 -26.37 29.45
C ASN A 563 -19.46 -27.61 29.39
N GLY A 564 -19.03 -28.70 28.77
CA GLY A 564 -19.61 -30.03 28.95
C GLY A 564 -21.10 -30.14 28.66
N LEU A 565 -21.59 -29.66 27.50
CA LEU A 565 -22.92 -30.00 26.99
C LEU A 565 -22.92 -30.10 25.45
N THR A 566 -23.62 -31.13 24.99
CA THR A 566 -23.70 -31.69 23.64
C THR A 566 -24.31 -30.77 22.58
N GLY A 567 -23.71 -30.77 21.38
CA GLY A 567 -24.39 -30.44 20.13
C GLY A 567 -24.26 -28.99 19.65
N ALA A 568 -23.10 -28.61 19.10
CA ALA A 568 -23.06 -27.49 18.17
C ALA A 568 -23.45 -28.00 16.77
N PRO A 569 -24.38 -27.34 16.04
CA PRO A 569 -24.49 -27.55 14.61
C PRO A 569 -23.16 -27.12 14.00
N SER A 570 -22.54 -28.01 13.22
CA SER A 570 -21.41 -27.63 12.37
C SER A 570 -21.85 -26.41 11.57
N PRO A 571 -21.21 -25.23 11.69
CA PRO A 571 -21.23 -24.34 10.55
C PRO A 571 -20.57 -25.17 9.44
N ILE A 572 -21.30 -25.33 8.34
CA ILE A 572 -20.74 -25.92 7.12
C ILE A 572 -19.57 -25.00 6.78
N LEU A 573 -18.35 -25.42 7.13
CA LEU A 573 -17.13 -24.91 6.52
C LEU A 573 -17.25 -25.28 5.05
N THR A 574 -17.93 -24.44 4.28
CA THR A 574 -17.73 -24.39 2.84
C THR A 574 -16.26 -24.06 2.67
N ARG A 575 -15.48 -25.11 2.49
CA ARG A 575 -14.08 -25.07 2.09
C ARG A 575 -14.05 -24.24 0.82
N LEU A 576 -13.72 -22.96 0.94
CA LEU A 576 -13.43 -22.12 -0.20
C LEU A 576 -12.31 -22.83 -0.96
N VAL A 577 -12.65 -23.12 -2.20
CA VAL A 577 -11.94 -23.95 -3.17
C VAL A 577 -10.42 -23.65 -3.11
N PRO A 578 -9.55 -24.67 -2.99
CA PRO A 578 -8.10 -24.47 -3.03
C PRO A 578 -7.70 -23.64 -4.26
N GLU A 579 -6.78 -22.67 -4.10
CA GLU A 579 -6.31 -21.73 -5.13
C GLU A 579 -6.12 -22.36 -6.53
N LYS A 580 -5.67 -23.61 -6.57
CA LYS A 580 -5.46 -24.36 -7.82
C LYS A 580 -6.73 -24.57 -8.63
N ILE A 581 -7.87 -24.83 -7.99
CA ILE A 581 -9.13 -25.10 -8.70
C ILE A 581 -9.78 -23.79 -9.18
N ALA A 582 -9.61 -22.66 -8.46
CA ALA A 582 -10.09 -21.36 -8.93
C ALA A 582 -9.28 -20.87 -10.15
N ASP A 583 -7.95 -20.99 -10.13
CA ASP A 583 -7.07 -20.66 -11.25
C ASP A 583 -7.34 -21.56 -12.48
N ASP A 584 -7.62 -22.85 -12.25
CA ASP A 584 -7.96 -23.78 -13.32
C ASP A 584 -9.39 -23.55 -13.86
N PHE A 585 -10.33 -23.08 -13.02
CA PHE A 585 -11.69 -22.69 -13.44
C PHE A 585 -11.69 -21.40 -14.30
N PHE A 586 -10.85 -20.41 -13.96
CA PHE A 586 -10.69 -19.19 -14.77
C PHE A 586 -9.94 -19.44 -16.09
N LYS A 587 -9.05 -20.43 -16.15
CA LYS A 587 -8.47 -20.91 -17.43
C LYS A 587 -9.51 -21.65 -18.28
N LEU A 588 -10.41 -22.40 -17.65
CA LEU A 588 -11.53 -23.13 -18.28
C LEU A 588 -12.54 -22.19 -18.97
N TYR A 589 -12.76 -20.98 -18.43
CA TYR A 589 -13.61 -19.96 -19.09
C TYR A 589 -12.99 -19.44 -20.40
N ASN A 590 -11.66 -19.48 -20.52
CA ASN A 590 -10.93 -18.92 -21.66
C ASN A 590 -10.54 -19.98 -22.73
N ASP A 591 -10.41 -21.27 -22.39
CA ASP A 591 -10.18 -22.36 -23.36
C ASP A 591 -10.74 -23.71 -22.89
N PRO A 592 -11.93 -24.13 -23.38
CA PRO A 592 -12.56 -25.40 -23.04
C PRO A 592 -11.82 -26.67 -23.52
N SER A 593 -10.74 -26.55 -24.30
CA SER A 593 -10.03 -27.67 -24.92
C SER A 593 -8.75 -28.12 -24.20
N ALA A 594 -8.47 -27.55 -23.03
CA ALA A 594 -7.24 -27.80 -22.27
C ALA A 594 -7.08 -29.30 -21.85
N PRO A 595 -5.89 -29.91 -22.00
CA PRO A 595 -5.62 -31.27 -21.54
C PRO A 595 -5.76 -31.41 -20.01
N GLY A 596 -6.56 -32.38 -19.55
CA GLY A 596 -6.84 -32.61 -18.11
C GLY A 596 -8.33 -32.73 -17.76
N MET A 597 -9.22 -32.43 -18.71
CA MET A 597 -10.69 -32.48 -18.56
C MET A 597 -11.22 -33.80 -18.00
N ASP A 598 -10.73 -34.94 -18.49
CA ASP A 598 -11.20 -36.26 -18.07
C ASP A 598 -10.86 -36.57 -16.59
N ALA A 599 -9.78 -35.99 -16.04
CA ALA A 599 -9.42 -36.19 -14.65
C ALA A 599 -10.34 -35.40 -13.71
N ILE A 600 -10.69 -34.16 -14.08
CA ILE A 600 -11.57 -33.27 -13.31
C ILE A 600 -13.02 -33.79 -13.33
N TYR A 601 -13.50 -34.25 -14.49
CA TYR A 601 -14.84 -34.86 -14.57
C TYR A 601 -14.96 -36.18 -13.81
N LYS A 602 -13.88 -36.95 -13.73
CA LYS A 602 -13.86 -38.19 -12.97
C LYS A 602 -13.89 -37.94 -11.46
N GLU A 603 -13.21 -36.89 -10.98
CA GLU A 603 -13.29 -36.42 -9.59
C GLU A 603 -14.70 -35.91 -9.23
N PHE A 604 -15.39 -35.25 -10.19
CA PHE A 604 -16.79 -34.83 -10.05
C PHE A 604 -17.79 -35.99 -10.00
N ALA A 605 -17.53 -37.06 -10.77
CA ALA A 605 -18.41 -38.23 -10.84
C ALA A 605 -18.27 -39.18 -9.63
N GLU A 606 -17.15 -39.12 -8.90
CA GLU A 606 -16.86 -39.96 -7.73
C GLU A 606 -17.42 -39.40 -6.41
N GLY A 607 -18.15 -38.27 -6.44
CA GLY A 607 -18.91 -37.77 -5.30
C GLY A 607 -18.08 -37.04 -4.24
N GLY A 608 -17.08 -36.26 -4.64
CA GLY A 608 -16.48 -35.27 -3.74
C GLY A 608 -17.54 -34.26 -3.29
N ASP A 609 -17.62 -34.00 -1.98
CA ASP A 609 -18.59 -33.06 -1.39
C ASP A 609 -18.37 -31.63 -1.90
N TYR A 610 -19.09 -31.26 -2.96
CA TYR A 610 -19.20 -29.90 -3.46
C TYR A 610 -20.67 -29.49 -3.53
N TYR A 611 -21.10 -28.61 -2.63
CA TYR A 611 -22.43 -28.00 -2.68
C TYR A 611 -22.36 -26.69 -3.48
N TYR A 612 -23.12 -26.63 -4.57
CA TYR A 612 -23.50 -25.38 -5.25
C TYR A 612 -24.72 -24.78 -4.55
N TYR A 613 -24.84 -23.45 -4.55
CA TYR A 613 -26.15 -22.81 -4.45
C TYR A 613 -26.38 -21.87 -5.63
N ALA A 614 -27.57 -22.03 -6.22
CA ALA A 614 -28.19 -21.18 -7.21
C ALA A 614 -28.68 -19.85 -6.62
#